data_AF-A0A1S2K5L6-F1
#
_entry.id   AF-A0A1S2K5L6-F1
#
_cell.length_a   1.000
_cell.length_b   1.000
_cell.length_c   1.000
_cell.angle_alpha   90.00
_cell.angle_beta   90.00
_cell.angle_gamma   90.00
#
_symmetry.space_group_name_H-M   'P 1'
#
loop_
_entity.id
_entity.type
_entity.pdbx_description
1 polymer ?
#
loop_
_entity_poly.entity_id
_entity_poly.type
_entity_poly.pdbx_seq_one_letter_code
_entity_poly.pdbx_strand_id
1 'polypeptide(L)'
;MMSAEMTVGDLVDLLSRCDRDAPVRQAMNPFFPMAHRLAQVVQSVDQTGQTVVYLAEGRDENTQLGHLGPEVAVALTWQEPVQAPPRRPRRSAGGK
;
A
#
# COMPACT_ATOMS: atom_id res chain seq x y z
N MET A 1 6.58 -14.37 19.16
CA MET A 1 6.77 -13.01 19.70
C MET A 1 5.43 -12.33 19.56
N MET A 2 4.85 -11.80 20.63
CA MET A 2 3.71 -10.91 20.50
C MET A 2 4.23 -9.65 19.81
N SER A 3 3.88 -9.46 18.54
CA SER A 3 4.14 -8.19 17.87
C SER A 3 3.42 -7.12 18.68
N ALA A 4 4.15 -6.11 19.15
CA ALA A 4 3.51 -4.96 19.77
C ALA A 4 2.53 -4.34 18.76
N GLU A 5 1.29 -4.13 19.19
CA GLU A 5 0.30 -3.44 18.36
C GLU A 5 0.79 -2.01 18.13
N MET A 6 0.83 -1.60 16.86
CA MET A 6 1.20 -0.24 16.48
C MET A 6 0.20 0.74 17.07
N THR A 7 0.68 1.74 17.81
CA THR A 7 -0.18 2.80 18.34
C THR A 7 -0.39 3.92 17.31
N VAL A 8 -1.36 4.81 17.57
CA VAL A 8 -1.53 6.04 16.78
C VAL A 8 -0.27 6.91 16.80
N GLY A 9 0.43 6.97 17.94
CA GLY A 9 1.70 7.70 18.06
C GLY A 9 2.77 7.14 17.14
N ASP A 10 2.93 5.82 17.11
CA ASP A 10 3.88 5.15 16.21
C ASP A 10 3.56 5.42 14.73
N LEU A 11 2.28 5.39 14.37
CA LEU A 11 1.84 5.72 13.01
C LEU A 11 2.16 7.18 12.65
N VAL A 12 1.89 8.13 13.54
CA VAL A 12 2.21 9.55 13.31
C VAL A 12 3.71 9.76 13.17
N ASP A 13 4.54 9.10 13.98
CA ASP A 13 5.99 9.20 13.90
C ASP A 13 6.54 8.66 12.57
N LEU A 14 5.98 7.56 12.07
CA LEU A 14 6.32 7.03 10.75
C LEU A 14 5.90 7.97 9.63
N LEU A 15 4.66 8.47 9.64
CA LEU A 15 4.16 9.42 8.64
C LEU A 15 4.93 10.74 8.67
N SER A 16 5.35 11.20 9.84
CA SER A 16 6.10 12.45 10.01
C SER A 16 7.50 12.44 9.40
N ARG A 17 8.03 11.24 9.07
CA ARG A 17 9.31 11.06 8.37
C ARG A 17 9.18 11.07 6.84
N CYS A 18 7.96 10.96 6.32
CA CYS A 18 7.68 11.02 4.90
C CYS A 18 7.55 12.47 4.41
N ASP A 19 7.58 12.67 3.10
CA ASP A 19 7.20 13.95 2.50
C ASP A 19 5.76 14.29 2.88
N ARG A 20 5.55 15.47 3.45
CA ARG A 20 4.27 15.92 4.01
C ARG A 20 3.22 16.19 2.94
N ASP A 21 3.66 16.47 1.72
CA ASP A 21 2.77 16.78 0.60
C ASP A 21 2.46 15.52 -0.26
N ALA A 22 3.03 14.36 0.10
CA ALA A 22 2.77 13.11 -0.59
C ALA A 22 1.37 12.54 -0.28
N PRO A 23 0.64 12.01 -1.27
CA PRO A 23 -0.67 11.40 -1.03
C PRO A 23 -0.57 10.09 -0.25
N VAL A 24 -1.41 9.93 0.78
CA VAL A 24 -1.53 8.68 1.55
C VAL A 24 -2.48 7.70 0.84
N ARG A 25 -2.05 6.45 0.69
CA ARG A 25 -2.83 5.35 0.09
C ARG A 25 -2.74 4.11 0.98
N GLN A 26 -3.86 3.39 1.10
CA GLN A 26 -3.90 2.10 1.77
C GLN A 26 -3.55 0.99 0.79
N ALA A 27 -2.55 0.18 1.10
CA ALA A 27 -2.23 -1.00 0.32
C ALA A 27 -3.02 -2.21 0.86
N MET A 28 -3.56 -3.07 -0.02
CA MET A 28 -4.21 -4.33 0.34
C MET A 28 -3.77 -5.47 -0.58
N ASN A 29 -3.62 -6.69 -0.06
CA ASN A 29 -3.28 -7.88 -0.85
C ASN A 29 -4.07 -9.13 -0.44
N PRO A 30 -5.34 -9.25 -0.86
CA PRO A 30 -6.08 -10.49 -0.67
C PRO A 30 -5.66 -11.59 -1.67
N PHE A 31 -5.26 -11.22 -2.91
CA PHE A 31 -4.74 -12.15 -3.94
C PHE A 31 -3.81 -11.49 -4.97
N PHE A 32 -3.88 -10.16 -5.13
CA PHE A 32 -2.95 -9.34 -5.89
C PHE A 32 -2.73 -8.01 -5.14
N PRO A 33 -1.51 -7.44 -5.12
CA PRO A 33 -1.26 -6.15 -4.49
C PRO A 33 -2.05 -5.01 -5.15
N MET A 34 -2.87 -4.32 -4.37
CA MET A 34 -3.72 -3.21 -4.81
C MET A 34 -3.50 -1.97 -3.94
N ALA A 35 -3.66 -0.79 -4.54
CA ALA A 35 -3.63 0.49 -3.85
C ALA A 35 -5.04 1.08 -3.78
N HIS A 36 -5.42 1.57 -2.60
CA HIS A 36 -6.72 2.13 -2.29
C HIS A 36 -6.58 3.55 -1.72
N ARG A 37 -7.57 4.41 -1.98
CA ARG A 37 -7.67 5.74 -1.39
C ARG A 37 -8.19 5.61 0.03
N LEU A 38 -7.42 6.16 0.97
CA LEU A 38 -7.90 6.37 2.32
C LEU A 38 -8.87 7.55 2.32
N ALA A 39 -10.07 7.36 2.87
CA ALA A 39 -11.11 8.37 2.88
C ALA A 39 -11.38 8.91 4.29
N GLN A 40 -11.31 8.06 5.32
CA GLN A 40 -11.66 8.46 6.68
C GLN A 40 -10.73 7.83 7.72
N VAL A 41 -10.49 8.57 8.80
CA VAL A 41 -9.87 8.10 10.03
C VAL A 41 -10.91 8.25 11.12
N VAL A 42 -11.34 7.13 11.70
CA VAL A 42 -12.44 7.10 12.67
C VAL A 42 -11.96 6.47 13.97
N GLN A 43 -12.07 7.22 15.06
CA GLN A 43 -11.81 6.69 16.40
C GLN A 43 -13.09 6.08 16.97
N SER A 44 -12.97 4.91 17.60
CA SER A 44 -14.06 4.22 18.29
C SER A 44 -13.52 3.48 19.51
N VAL A 45 -14.41 2.76 20.18
CA VAL A 45 -14.10 1.78 21.20
C VAL A 45 -14.45 0.39 20.66
N ASP A 46 -13.58 -0.59 20.86
CA ASP A 46 -13.81 -1.98 20.45
C ASP A 46 -14.71 -2.75 21.44
N GLN A 47 -14.91 -4.04 21.19
CA GLN A 47 -15.77 -4.90 22.03
C GLN A 47 -15.24 -5.12 23.45
N THR A 48 -13.95 -4.84 23.69
CA THR A 48 -13.29 -4.99 24.98
C THR A 48 -13.27 -3.70 25.80
N GLY A 49 -13.71 -2.58 25.21
CA GLY A 49 -13.64 -1.27 25.83
C GLY A 49 -12.35 -0.49 25.48
N GLN A 50 -11.49 -1.02 24.60
CA GLN A 50 -10.24 -0.38 24.20
C GLN A 50 -10.48 0.65 23.10
N THR A 51 -9.82 1.80 23.18
CA THR A 51 -9.86 2.80 22.10
C THR A 51 -9.08 2.28 20.89
N VAL A 52 -9.71 2.35 19.71
CA VAL A 52 -9.14 1.90 18.44
C VAL A 52 -9.38 2.96 17.34
N VAL A 53 -8.48 3.02 16.36
CA VAL A 53 -8.61 3.92 15.19
C VAL A 53 -8.71 3.09 13.92
N TYR A 54 -9.75 3.35 13.13
CA TYR A 54 -9.98 2.71 11.84
C TYR A 54 -9.56 3.64 10.70
N LEU A 55 -8.77 3.08 9.78
CA LEU A 55 -8.46 3.69 8.49
C LEU A 55 -9.43 3.09 7.47
N ALA A 56 -10.38 3.90 7.00
CA ALA A 56 -11.45 3.44 6.13
C ALA A 56 -11.27 3.97 4.70
N GLU A 57 -11.44 3.07 3.75
CA GLU A 57 -11.50 3.40 2.34
C GLU A 57 -12.83 4.09 1.95
N GLY A 58 -12.85 4.75 0.79
CA GLY A 58 -14.04 5.40 0.27
C GLY A 58 -15.10 4.41 -0.23
N ARG A 59 -16.34 4.87 -0.38
CA ARG A 59 -17.42 4.09 -1.02
C ARG A 59 -17.49 4.31 -2.54
N ASP A 60 -16.63 5.18 -3.08
CA ASP A 60 -16.64 5.54 -4.49
C ASP A 60 -15.93 4.49 -5.35
N GLU A 61 -16.30 4.40 -6.62
CA GLU A 61 -15.74 3.42 -7.58
C GLU A 61 -14.25 3.65 -7.88
N ASN A 62 -13.72 4.84 -7.58
CA ASN A 62 -12.32 5.22 -7.75
C ASN A 62 -11.50 5.03 -6.45
N THR A 63 -12.07 4.38 -5.44
CA THR A 63 -11.37 4.09 -4.19
C THR A 63 -10.21 3.13 -4.46
N GLN A 64 -10.41 2.10 -5.27
CA GLN A 64 -9.33 1.24 -5.75
C GLN A 64 -8.61 1.93 -6.91
N LEU A 65 -7.37 2.36 -6.67
CA LEU A 65 -6.57 3.13 -7.64
C LEU A 65 -5.87 2.23 -8.69
N GLY A 66 -5.92 0.90 -8.50
CA GLY A 66 -5.29 -0.09 -9.37
C GLY A 66 -4.21 -0.90 -8.67
N HIS A 67 -3.32 -1.51 -9.46
CA HIS A 67 -2.21 -2.30 -8.93
C HIS A 67 -1.25 -1.45 -8.10
N LEU A 68 -0.78 -2.02 -7.00
CA LEU A 68 0.28 -1.42 -6.21
C LEU A 68 1.61 -1.49 -6.99
N GLY A 69 2.42 -0.43 -6.91
CA GLY A 69 3.74 -0.40 -7.53
C GLY A 69 4.62 -1.57 -7.01
N PRO A 70 5.38 -2.24 -7.89
CA PRO A 70 6.16 -3.43 -7.53
C PRO A 70 7.20 -3.15 -6.43
N GLU A 71 7.79 -1.96 -6.41
CA GLU A 71 8.72 -1.54 -5.35
C GLU A 71 8.05 -1.53 -3.96
N VAL A 72 6.79 -1.11 -3.88
CA VAL A 72 6.02 -1.11 -2.63
C VAL A 72 5.58 -2.52 -2.27
N ALA A 73 5.12 -3.32 -3.25
CA ALA A 73 4.75 -4.71 -3.02
C ALA A 73 5.91 -5.56 -2.49
N VAL A 74 7.14 -5.32 -2.99
CA VAL A 74 8.36 -5.97 -2.50
C VAL A 74 8.72 -5.48 -1.09
N ALA A 75 8.66 -4.17 -0.82
CA ALA A 75 8.94 -3.62 0.50
C ALA A 75 7.96 -4.13 1.58
N LEU A 76 6.70 -4.36 1.20
CA LEU A 76 5.69 -4.99 2.04
C LEU A 76 5.79 -6.52 2.09
N THR A 77 6.77 -7.12 1.42
CA THR A 77 7.01 -8.58 1.34
C THR A 77 5.87 -9.38 0.70
N TRP A 78 5.02 -8.72 -0.08
CA TRP A 78 3.89 -9.34 -0.78
C TRP A 78 4.28 -9.95 -2.12
N GLN A 79 5.44 -9.57 -2.65
CA GLN A 79 6.04 -10.10 -3.86
C GLN A 79 7.55 -10.24 -3.68
N GLU A 80 8.12 -11.27 -4.30
CA GLU A 80 9.56 -11.40 -4.41
C GLU A 80 10.15 -10.32 -5.33
N PRO A 81 11.41 -9.89 -5.11
CA PRO A 81 12.10 -9.00 -6.04
C PRO A 81 12.15 -9.62 -7.45
N VAL A 82 11.39 -9.04 -8.38
CA VAL A 82 11.43 -9.44 -9.79
C VAL A 82 12.57 -8.70 -10.50
N GLN A 83 13.53 -9.47 -11.01
CA GLN A 83 14.48 -8.97 -12.00
C GLN A 83 13.72 -8.69 -13.31
N ALA A 84 13.90 -7.50 -13.89
CA ALA A 84 13.29 -7.18 -15.18
C ALA A 84 13.74 -8.21 -16.23
N PRO A 85 12.83 -8.75 -17.06
CA PRO A 85 13.20 -9.68 -18.11
C PRO A 85 14.26 -9.04 -19.02
N PRO A 86 15.28 -9.79 -19.47
CA PRO A 86 16.31 -9.26 -20.35
C PRO A 86 15.65 -8.69 -21.61
N ARG A 87 15.89 -7.40 -21.89
CA ARG A 87 15.35 -6.71 -23.07
C ARG A 87 15.85 -7.42 -24.32
N ARG A 88 14.96 -8.15 -25.00
CA ARG A 88 15.31 -8.83 -26.25
C ARG A 88 15.62 -7.76 -27.31
N PRO A 89 16.78 -7.80 -27.99
CA PRO A 89 17.09 -6.82 -29.02
C PRO A 89 16.01 -6.88 -30.11
N ARG A 90 15.47 -5.72 -30.48
CA ARG A 90 14.50 -5.59 -31.58
C ARG A 90 15.17 -6.10 -32.85
N ARG A 91 14.65 -7.19 -33.43
CA ARG A 91 15.03 -7.61 -34.78
C ARG A 91 14.61 -6.49 -35.75
N SER A 92 15.60 -5.81 -36.32
CA SER A 92 15.39 -4.99 -37.50
C SER A 92 14.88 -5.90 -38.61
N ALA A 93 13.66 -5.68 -39.09
CA ALA A 93 13.19 -6.28 -40.33
C ALA A 93 13.98 -5.64 -41.48
N GLY A 94 15.17 -6.18 -41.76
CA GLY A 94 15.91 -5.88 -42.97
C GLY A 94 15.24 -6.62 -44.13
N GLY A 95 14.36 -5.93 -44.84
CA GLY A 95 13.82 -6.39 -46.11
C GLY A 95 14.90 -6.39 -47.19
N LYS A 96 14.89 -7.44 -48.02
CA LYS A 96 15.42 -7.41 -49.37
C LYS A 96 14.45 -8.18 -50.27
#